data_AF-A0A1G1LL48-F1
#
_entry.id   AF-A0A1G1LL48-F1
#
_cell.length_a   1.000
_cell.length_b   1.000
_cell.length_c   1.000
_cell.angle_alpha   90.00
_cell.angle_beta   90.00
_cell.angle_gamma   90.00
#
_symmetry.space_group_name_H-M   'P 1'
#
loop_
_entity.id
_entity.type
_entity.pdbx_description
1 polymer ?
#
loop_
_entity_poly.entity_id
_entity_poly.type
_entity_poly.pdbx_seq_one_letter_code
_entity_poly.pdbx_strand_id
1 'polypeptide(L)'
;MPRRRPSRWLLTFCLSFSILFLPAPASESSGILIEEVSDRNYLPKVLALIDGARHSIDVSMYQVLLPGEDEEHPVSKILKALARAQNRGVRVRVLLNRYLDYVSGETAPLARSLAATEFLESSGIEVVFAHSARRLHDKVIVIDERWVVEGSMNWTQTALLGNWESATLIDSTDYAKKKLARIRAIPLSREKTLDTLGDEGELLELSGMLMRQKQYFPDLLRRKDERIFEFYLWLSKESHVKKIETFVLTDETLFGVFRLDPGKTQKAKRREAVRLLKKLTRRGLIGLNIPSVGADARVTFREMASDSHPKLTLPLVYFDYGLPAKLSFTAEFAYLVSRLEMTQSASLPWWWRSQEDLTEEYHLNHTTLTNGMLELKRENMIEIVHDDAPEGAPHSERLVNRYRTNRLMDPRVRAKQKERLIQKFGKEDFDRAQHFADVIDEPNDFVVIATILKWMGVYPAGDLEAAFDQVSRYERNNPRRSVYYLAGILAKR
;
A
#
# COMPACT_ATOMS: atom_id res chain seq x y z
N MET A 1 21.25 -103.12 -51.45
CA MET A 1 22.53 -102.67 -52.06
C MET A 1 22.53 -103.09 -53.51
N PRO A 2 23.21 -102.38 -54.44
CA PRO A 2 23.94 -101.09 -54.33
C PRO A 2 23.22 -99.95 -55.11
N ARG A 3 23.21 -98.66 -54.68
CA ARG A 3 24.27 -97.60 -54.57
C ARG A 3 24.69 -97.04 -55.95
N ARG A 4 24.99 -95.74 -56.19
CA ARG A 4 24.90 -94.41 -55.54
C ARG A 4 25.71 -93.44 -56.45
N ARG A 5 25.15 -92.26 -56.83
CA ARG A 5 25.74 -90.87 -56.89
C ARG A 5 27.06 -90.61 -57.70
N PRO A 6 27.67 -89.38 -57.79
CA PRO A 6 27.27 -87.93 -57.68
C PRO A 6 27.83 -87.05 -58.87
N SER A 7 27.60 -85.72 -59.03
CA SER A 7 28.38 -84.57 -58.46
C SER A 7 28.09 -83.25 -59.25
N ARG A 8 27.73 -82.11 -58.60
CA ARG A 8 28.46 -80.81 -58.37
C ARG A 8 28.96 -80.09 -59.66
N TRP A 9 28.71 -78.80 -59.98
CA TRP A 9 28.90 -77.47 -59.33
C TRP A 9 28.09 -76.41 -60.17
N LEU A 10 27.72 -75.18 -59.78
CA LEU A 10 28.49 -74.06 -59.21
C LEU A 10 27.55 -72.96 -58.68
N LEU A 11 28.00 -72.28 -57.61
CA LEU A 11 27.40 -71.12 -56.94
C LEU A 11 27.56 -69.81 -57.75
N THR A 12 26.68 -68.84 -57.52
CA THR A 12 27.07 -67.42 -57.49
C THR A 12 26.39 -66.72 -56.31
N PHE A 13 27.14 -65.79 -55.74
CA PHE A 13 27.07 -65.22 -54.40
C PHE A 13 26.31 -63.88 -54.41
N CYS A 14 25.39 -63.65 -53.47
CA CYS A 14 24.91 -62.31 -53.09
C CYS A 14 24.90 -62.21 -51.56
N LEU A 15 25.75 -61.34 -51.02
CA LEU A 15 25.73 -60.94 -49.61
C LEU A 15 24.47 -60.11 -49.33
N SER A 16 23.62 -60.57 -48.41
CA SER A 16 22.67 -59.71 -47.69
C SER A 16 23.20 -59.48 -46.27
N PHE A 17 23.38 -58.21 -45.92
CA PHE A 17 23.81 -57.76 -44.61
C PHE A 17 22.57 -57.66 -43.70
N SER A 18 22.26 -58.72 -42.96
CA SER A 18 21.20 -58.68 -41.95
C SER A 18 21.76 -58.13 -40.64
N ILE A 19 21.55 -56.83 -40.39
CA ILE A 19 21.77 -56.23 -39.07
C ILE A 19 20.67 -56.75 -38.15
N LEU A 20 21.05 -57.56 -37.16
CA LEU A 20 20.23 -57.91 -36.02
C LEU A 20 19.91 -56.64 -35.22
N PHE A 21 18.68 -56.14 -35.32
CA PHE A 21 18.15 -55.18 -34.35
C PHE A 21 17.98 -55.90 -33.01
N LEU A 22 18.98 -55.79 -32.14
CA LEU A 22 18.77 -55.97 -30.70
C LEU A 22 17.84 -54.83 -30.25
N PRO A 23 16.68 -55.12 -29.63
CA PRO A 23 15.90 -54.05 -29.03
C PRO A 23 16.77 -53.40 -27.96
N ALA A 24 16.95 -52.08 -28.06
CA ALA A 24 17.55 -51.31 -26.98
C ALA A 24 16.81 -51.65 -25.68
N PRO A 25 17.50 -51.80 -24.54
CA PRO A 25 16.81 -51.94 -23.26
C PRO A 25 15.86 -50.76 -23.14
N ALA A 26 14.57 -51.04 -23.00
CA ALA A 26 13.60 -50.01 -22.69
C ALA A 26 14.11 -49.30 -21.44
N SER A 27 14.55 -48.05 -21.58
CA SER A 27 14.84 -47.23 -20.42
C SER A 27 13.56 -47.20 -19.61
N GLU A 28 13.60 -47.68 -18.36
CA GLU A 28 12.54 -47.41 -17.40
C GLU A 28 12.26 -45.91 -17.48
N SER A 29 11.04 -45.54 -17.92
CA SER A 29 10.62 -44.16 -17.83
C SER A 29 10.63 -43.83 -16.35
N SER A 30 11.59 -43.02 -15.90
CA SER A 30 11.49 -42.31 -14.62
C SER A 30 10.28 -41.37 -14.75
N GLY A 31 9.09 -41.94 -14.54
CA GLY A 31 7.83 -41.32 -14.94
C GLY A 31 7.63 -40.04 -14.15
N ILE A 32 7.54 -38.91 -14.86
CA ILE A 32 7.01 -37.67 -14.28
C ILE A 32 5.59 -38.00 -13.83
N LEU A 33 5.32 -37.90 -12.53
CA LEU A 33 3.96 -38.03 -12.02
C LEU A 33 3.20 -36.77 -12.42
N ILE A 34 2.11 -36.95 -13.15
CA ILE A 34 1.17 -35.89 -13.51
C ILE A 34 -0.18 -36.28 -12.91
N GLU A 35 -0.73 -35.43 -12.06
CA GLU A 35 -2.01 -35.63 -11.42
C GLU A 35 -2.96 -34.48 -11.79
N GLU A 36 -4.18 -34.84 -12.18
CA GLU A 36 -5.29 -33.94 -12.44
C GLU A 36 -5.87 -33.50 -11.08
N VAL A 37 -5.84 -32.19 -10.79
CA VAL A 37 -6.22 -31.63 -9.49
C VAL A 37 -7.18 -30.44 -9.63
N SER A 38 -7.98 -30.42 -10.69
CA SER A 38 -8.95 -29.37 -10.98
C SER A 38 -10.03 -29.25 -9.91
N ASP A 39 -10.72 -28.10 -9.92
CA ASP A 39 -11.89 -27.83 -9.10
C ASP A 39 -11.66 -28.10 -7.60
N ARG A 40 -12.53 -28.93 -6.99
CA ARG A 40 -12.51 -29.21 -5.55
C ARG A 40 -11.36 -30.12 -5.12
N ASN A 41 -10.67 -30.77 -6.06
CA ASN A 41 -9.47 -31.56 -5.76
C ASN A 41 -8.24 -30.67 -5.49
N TYR A 42 -8.26 -29.42 -5.95
CA TYR A 42 -7.15 -28.48 -5.81
C TYR A 42 -6.80 -28.19 -4.35
N LEU A 43 -7.78 -27.73 -3.57
CA LEU A 43 -7.57 -27.26 -2.20
C LEU A 43 -6.93 -28.33 -1.29
N PRO A 44 -7.49 -29.55 -1.14
CA PRO A 44 -6.89 -30.55 -0.26
C PRO A 44 -5.48 -30.95 -0.71
N LYS A 45 -5.22 -31.01 -2.03
CA LYS A 45 -3.89 -31.34 -2.55
C LYS A 45 -2.86 -30.24 -2.26
N VAL A 46 -3.22 -28.99 -2.52
CA VAL A 46 -2.33 -27.83 -2.28
C VAL A 46 -2.03 -27.69 -0.80
N LEU A 47 -3.02 -27.84 0.09
CA LEU A 47 -2.80 -27.81 1.53
C LEU A 47 -1.84 -28.92 1.99
N ALA A 48 -2.05 -30.17 1.52
CA ALA A 48 -1.17 -31.28 1.86
C ALA A 48 0.28 -31.06 1.40
N LEU A 49 0.48 -30.47 0.22
CA LEU A 49 1.81 -30.14 -0.28
C LEU A 49 2.47 -29.01 0.53
N ILE A 50 1.74 -27.95 0.88
CA ILE A 50 2.26 -26.85 1.70
C ILE A 50 2.61 -27.33 3.12
N ASP A 51 1.74 -28.14 3.73
CA ASP A 51 1.99 -28.69 5.06
C ASP A 51 3.15 -29.70 5.06
N GLY A 52 3.37 -30.40 3.95
CA GLY A 52 4.49 -31.33 3.75
C GLY A 52 5.83 -30.71 3.32
N ALA A 53 5.85 -29.42 2.96
CA ALA A 53 7.04 -28.73 2.44
C ALA A 53 8.18 -28.68 3.47
N ARG A 54 9.42 -28.88 3.00
CA ARG A 54 10.63 -28.96 3.85
C ARG A 54 11.66 -27.85 3.62
N HIS A 55 11.72 -27.27 2.43
CA HIS A 55 12.81 -26.36 2.04
C HIS A 55 12.28 -25.03 1.52
N SER A 56 11.36 -25.04 0.55
CA SER A 56 10.86 -23.79 -0.01
C SER A 56 9.51 -23.88 -0.71
N ILE A 57 8.81 -22.75 -0.75
CA ILE A 57 7.57 -22.55 -1.49
C ILE A 57 7.69 -21.23 -2.27
N ASP A 58 7.57 -21.29 -3.60
CA ASP A 58 7.43 -20.11 -4.46
C ASP A 58 6.02 -20.08 -5.06
N VAL A 59 5.29 -19.01 -4.80
CA VAL A 59 3.96 -18.76 -5.36
C VAL A 59 4.08 -17.63 -6.38
N SER A 60 3.51 -17.82 -7.57
CA SER A 60 3.27 -16.73 -8.52
C SER A 60 1.79 -16.68 -8.84
N MET A 61 1.13 -15.61 -8.42
CA MET A 61 -0.32 -15.54 -8.37
C MET A 61 -0.87 -14.20 -8.89
N TYR A 62 -1.86 -14.29 -9.78
CA TYR A 62 -2.54 -13.13 -10.33
C TYR A 62 -3.42 -12.44 -9.29
N GLN A 63 -4.23 -13.21 -8.56
CA GLN A 63 -5.16 -12.68 -7.57
C GLN A 63 -5.17 -13.55 -6.31
N VAL A 64 -5.01 -12.89 -5.17
CA VAL A 64 -5.24 -13.42 -3.84
C VAL A 64 -6.19 -12.46 -3.14
N LEU A 65 -7.39 -12.93 -2.78
CA LEU A 65 -8.41 -12.10 -2.15
C LEU A 65 -8.80 -12.70 -0.80
N LEU A 66 -8.39 -12.05 0.28
CA LEU A 66 -8.77 -12.46 1.62
C LEU A 66 -10.29 -12.28 1.81
N PRO A 67 -11.03 -13.28 2.30
CA PRO A 67 -12.49 -13.27 2.40
C PRO A 67 -13.02 -12.50 3.63
N GLY A 68 -12.16 -11.79 4.37
CA GLY A 68 -12.47 -11.24 5.69
C GLY A 68 -11.98 -12.17 6.80
N GLU A 69 -12.73 -12.26 7.90
CA GLU A 69 -12.35 -13.03 9.11
C GLU A 69 -12.73 -14.52 9.07
N ASP A 70 -13.30 -15.02 7.98
CA ASP A 70 -13.62 -16.44 7.85
C ASP A 70 -12.33 -17.27 7.78
N GLU A 71 -11.93 -17.78 8.95
CA GLU A 71 -10.75 -18.62 9.12
C GLU A 71 -10.85 -19.96 8.38
N GLU A 72 -12.09 -20.43 8.19
CA GLU A 72 -12.40 -21.70 7.55
C GLU A 72 -12.50 -21.59 6.03
N HIS A 73 -12.54 -20.37 5.51
CA HIS A 73 -12.57 -20.12 4.08
C HIS A 73 -11.33 -20.72 3.38
N PRO A 74 -11.49 -21.29 2.16
CA PRO A 74 -10.39 -21.88 1.40
C PRO A 74 -9.15 -20.99 1.24
N VAL A 75 -9.33 -19.71 0.93
CA VAL A 75 -8.20 -18.75 0.80
C VAL A 75 -7.48 -18.58 2.14
N SER A 76 -8.21 -18.34 3.23
CA SER A 76 -7.65 -18.20 4.58
C SER A 76 -6.85 -19.44 4.99
N LYS A 77 -7.37 -20.63 4.68
CA LYS A 77 -6.67 -21.91 4.91
C LYS A 77 -5.34 -21.99 4.18
N ILE A 78 -5.30 -21.59 2.91
CA ILE A 78 -4.05 -21.56 2.11
C ILE A 78 -3.04 -20.58 2.72
N LEU A 79 -3.45 -19.34 3.01
CA LEU A 79 -2.54 -18.32 3.56
C LEU A 79 -2.01 -18.74 4.94
N LYS A 80 -2.87 -19.27 5.82
CA LYS A 80 -2.44 -19.82 7.11
C LYS A 80 -1.49 -21.01 6.95
N ALA A 81 -1.69 -21.87 5.95
CA ALA A 81 -0.76 -22.97 5.67
C ALA A 81 0.63 -22.45 5.24
N LEU A 82 0.69 -21.40 4.42
CA LEU A 82 1.94 -20.74 4.07
C LEU A 82 2.62 -20.12 5.30
N ALA A 83 1.86 -19.43 6.15
CA ALA A 83 2.39 -18.86 7.40
C ALA A 83 2.93 -19.95 8.33
N ARG A 84 2.22 -21.09 8.47
CA ARG A 84 2.72 -22.25 9.21
C ARG A 84 4.01 -22.81 8.60
N ALA A 85 4.11 -22.89 7.27
CA ALA A 85 5.33 -23.35 6.60
C ALA A 85 6.50 -22.41 6.86
N GLN A 86 6.29 -21.10 6.75
CA GLN A 86 7.28 -20.07 7.07
C GLN A 86 7.76 -20.19 8.53
N ASN A 87 6.83 -20.39 9.48
CA ASN A 87 7.15 -20.59 10.89
C ASN A 87 7.93 -21.89 11.18
N ARG A 88 7.79 -22.92 10.33
CA ARG A 88 8.62 -24.13 10.39
C ARG A 88 10.03 -23.93 9.82
N GLY A 89 10.34 -22.75 9.28
CA GLY A 89 11.63 -22.44 8.64
C GLY A 89 11.69 -22.75 7.14
N VAL A 90 10.55 -23.08 6.51
CA VAL A 90 10.47 -23.23 5.04
C VAL A 90 10.55 -21.84 4.42
N ARG A 91 11.41 -21.61 3.42
CA ARG A 91 11.45 -20.32 2.72
C ARG A 91 10.18 -20.13 1.88
N VAL A 92 9.33 -19.17 2.22
CA VAL A 92 8.16 -18.83 1.42
C VAL A 92 8.35 -17.49 0.70
N ARG A 93 8.09 -17.48 -0.61
CA ARG A 93 8.09 -16.27 -1.44
C ARG A 93 6.84 -16.20 -2.31
N VAL A 94 6.19 -15.04 -2.34
CA VAL A 94 4.95 -14.81 -3.08
C VAL A 94 5.13 -13.65 -4.06
N LEU A 95 5.02 -13.94 -5.36
CA LEU A 95 5.00 -12.95 -6.44
C LEU A 95 3.56 -12.65 -6.87
N LEU A 96 3.12 -11.43 -6.64
CA LEU A 96 1.78 -10.95 -6.95
C LEU A 96 1.74 -10.01 -8.16
N ASN A 97 0.60 -9.98 -8.83
CA ASN A 97 0.35 -9.03 -9.90
C ASN A 97 0.05 -7.63 -9.34
N ARG A 98 0.76 -6.61 -9.83
CA ARG A 98 0.50 -5.20 -9.46
C ARG A 98 -0.73 -4.61 -10.16
N TYR A 99 -1.11 -5.15 -11.30
CA TYR A 99 -2.20 -4.61 -12.11
C TYR A 99 -3.55 -5.13 -11.63
N LEU A 100 -4.09 -4.60 -10.53
CA LEU A 100 -5.51 -4.76 -10.23
C LEU A 100 -6.26 -3.78 -11.13
N ASP A 101 -7.14 -4.27 -12.00
CA ASP A 101 -7.90 -3.43 -12.95
C ASP A 101 -8.69 -2.34 -12.20
N TYR A 102 -8.11 -1.15 -12.06
CA TYR A 102 -8.76 0.07 -11.56
C TYR A 102 -9.88 0.56 -12.49
N VAL A 103 -10.00 -0.03 -13.69
CA VAL A 103 -10.90 0.41 -14.76
C VAL A 103 -12.35 -0.05 -14.54
N SER A 104 -12.60 -1.11 -13.74
CA SER A 104 -13.96 -1.62 -13.51
C SER A 104 -14.72 -0.92 -12.37
N GLY A 105 -14.06 -0.05 -11.58
CA GLY A 105 -14.72 0.61 -10.44
C GLY A 105 -15.06 -0.34 -9.27
N GLU A 106 -14.51 -1.55 -9.24
CA GLU A 106 -14.69 -2.49 -8.13
C GLU A 106 -13.60 -2.32 -7.07
N THR A 107 -13.96 -1.70 -5.93
CA THR A 107 -13.05 -1.41 -4.81
C THR A 107 -12.83 -2.58 -3.85
N ALA A 108 -13.73 -3.57 -3.82
CA ALA A 108 -13.67 -4.70 -2.88
C ALA A 108 -12.54 -5.70 -3.18
N PRO A 109 -12.22 -6.04 -4.44
CA PRO A 109 -11.07 -6.88 -4.77
C PRO A 109 -9.73 -6.24 -4.33
N LEU A 110 -9.60 -4.91 -4.40
CA LEU A 110 -8.38 -4.24 -3.97
C LEU A 110 -8.15 -4.36 -2.46
N ALA A 111 -9.15 -4.01 -1.65
CA ALA A 111 -9.05 -4.10 -0.19
C ALA A 111 -8.71 -5.53 0.28
N ARG A 112 -9.36 -6.53 -0.32
CA ARG A 112 -9.12 -7.95 -0.02
C ARG A 112 -7.73 -8.43 -0.46
N SER A 113 -7.19 -7.87 -1.54
CA SER A 113 -5.84 -8.17 -2.02
C SER A 113 -4.75 -7.52 -1.16
N LEU A 114 -4.99 -6.30 -0.68
CA LEU A 114 -4.12 -5.62 0.27
C LEU A 114 -4.11 -6.36 1.61
N ALA A 115 -5.27 -6.75 2.14
CA ALA A 115 -5.36 -7.54 3.37
C ALA A 115 -4.63 -8.88 3.27
N ALA A 116 -4.72 -9.57 2.12
CA ALA A 116 -3.97 -10.80 1.89
C ALA A 116 -2.45 -10.56 1.85
N THR A 117 -2.01 -9.46 1.22
CA THR A 117 -0.59 -9.06 1.17
C THR A 117 -0.08 -8.80 2.58
N GLU A 118 -0.80 -8.00 3.35
CA GLU A 118 -0.42 -7.63 4.71
C GLU A 118 -0.34 -8.85 5.64
N PHE A 119 -1.31 -9.78 5.55
CA PHE A 119 -1.29 -11.03 6.31
C PHE A 119 -0.03 -11.87 6.01
N LEU A 120 0.36 -11.96 4.74
CA LEU A 120 1.55 -12.70 4.33
C LEU A 120 2.83 -12.02 4.87
N GLU A 121 2.94 -10.71 4.67
CA GLU A 121 4.10 -9.93 5.13
C GLU A 121 4.24 -9.96 6.66
N SER A 122 3.13 -9.83 7.40
CA SER A 122 3.14 -9.93 8.87
C SER A 122 3.53 -11.31 9.39
N SER A 123 3.33 -12.35 8.57
CA SER A 123 3.80 -13.73 8.84
C SER A 123 5.27 -13.96 8.46
N GLY A 124 6.02 -12.90 8.10
CA GLY A 124 7.43 -12.98 7.73
C GLY A 124 7.69 -13.54 6.32
N ILE A 125 6.66 -13.61 5.47
CA ILE A 125 6.76 -14.12 4.10
C ILE A 125 7.24 -13.00 3.17
N GLU A 126 8.17 -13.33 2.26
CA GLU A 126 8.62 -12.38 1.23
C GLU A 126 7.52 -12.20 0.17
N VAL A 127 6.83 -11.05 0.18
CA VAL A 127 5.88 -10.67 -0.88
C VAL A 127 6.56 -9.68 -1.83
N VAL A 128 6.46 -9.96 -3.13
CA VAL A 128 7.00 -9.09 -4.19
C VAL A 128 5.97 -8.89 -5.29
N PHE A 129 6.05 -7.76 -5.98
CA PHE A 129 5.11 -7.41 -7.05
C PHE A 129 5.79 -7.42 -8.41
N ALA A 130 5.13 -7.98 -9.41
CA ALA A 130 5.57 -7.87 -10.81
C ALA A 130 5.45 -6.41 -11.30
N HIS A 131 6.36 -6.01 -12.18
CA HIS A 131 6.36 -4.68 -12.78
C HIS A 131 5.08 -4.40 -13.58
N SER A 132 4.50 -3.20 -13.43
CA SER A 132 3.16 -2.85 -13.95
C SER A 132 3.05 -2.78 -15.48
N ALA A 133 4.17 -2.76 -16.21
CA ALA A 133 4.17 -2.72 -17.67
C ALA A 133 3.47 -3.92 -18.34
N ARG A 134 3.38 -5.07 -17.65
CA ARG A 134 2.68 -6.27 -18.14
C ARG A 134 1.97 -6.97 -16.98
N ARG A 135 0.75 -7.48 -17.26
CA ARG A 135 -0.01 -8.25 -16.27
C ARG A 135 0.68 -9.58 -15.98
N LEU A 136 0.90 -9.88 -14.71
CA LEU A 136 1.30 -11.21 -14.26
C LEU A 136 0.05 -12.08 -14.11
N HIS A 137 -0.25 -12.96 -15.06
CA HIS A 137 -1.47 -13.78 -15.00
C HIS A 137 -1.24 -15.21 -14.47
N ASP A 138 -0.13 -15.44 -13.77
CA ASP A 138 0.24 -16.76 -13.25
C ASP A 138 -0.72 -17.24 -12.16
N LYS A 139 -0.90 -18.55 -12.07
CA LYS A 139 -1.47 -19.28 -10.92
C LYS A 139 -0.62 -20.52 -10.69
N VAL A 140 0.60 -20.29 -10.24
CA VAL A 140 1.65 -21.31 -10.17
C VAL A 140 2.16 -21.39 -8.73
N ILE A 141 2.35 -22.61 -8.25
CA ILE A 141 3.01 -22.92 -6.98
C ILE A 141 4.14 -23.89 -7.28
N VAL A 142 5.34 -23.60 -6.78
CA VAL A 142 6.47 -24.52 -6.82
C VAL A 142 6.92 -24.83 -5.39
N ILE A 143 7.00 -26.12 -5.04
CA ILE A 143 7.31 -26.58 -3.70
C ILE A 143 8.54 -27.49 -3.74
N ASP A 144 9.51 -27.20 -2.87
CA ASP A 144 10.77 -27.93 -2.70
C ASP A 144 11.54 -28.19 -4.01
N GLU A 145 11.45 -27.23 -4.95
CA GLU A 145 12.06 -27.31 -6.29
C GLU A 145 11.71 -28.61 -7.05
N ARG A 146 10.55 -29.20 -6.76
CA ARG A 146 10.13 -30.52 -7.27
C ARG A 146 8.68 -30.54 -7.72
N TRP A 147 7.77 -30.13 -6.83
CA TRP A 147 6.34 -30.16 -7.10
C TRP A 147 5.90 -28.87 -7.74
N VAL A 148 5.20 -28.95 -8.87
CA VAL A 148 4.60 -27.79 -9.53
C VAL A 148 3.10 -27.99 -9.58
N VAL A 149 2.35 -27.01 -9.07
CA VAL A 149 0.91 -26.88 -9.31
C VAL A 149 0.71 -25.69 -10.23
N GLU A 150 0.03 -25.89 -11.36
CA GLU A 150 -0.32 -24.79 -12.25
C GLU A 150 -1.69 -25.00 -12.90
N GLY A 151 -2.32 -23.90 -13.32
CA GLY A 151 -3.64 -23.95 -13.92
C GLY A 151 -4.29 -22.59 -14.06
N SER A 152 -5.62 -22.55 -14.03
CA SER A 152 -6.44 -21.32 -14.09
C SER A 152 -6.82 -20.78 -12.69
N MET A 153 -6.57 -21.54 -11.62
CA MET A 153 -7.06 -21.32 -10.26
C MET A 153 -6.47 -20.09 -9.55
N ASN A 154 -7.19 -18.97 -9.56
CA ASN A 154 -6.85 -17.84 -8.66
C ASN A 154 -7.19 -18.17 -7.21
N TRP A 155 -6.61 -17.46 -6.24
CA TRP A 155 -7.00 -17.59 -4.83
C TRP A 155 -8.11 -16.59 -4.49
N THR A 156 -9.29 -16.87 -5.02
CA THR A 156 -10.52 -16.11 -4.78
C THR A 156 -11.66 -17.06 -4.41
N GLN A 157 -12.69 -16.53 -3.76
CA GLN A 157 -13.90 -17.30 -3.45
C GLN A 157 -14.53 -17.88 -4.73
N THR A 158 -14.63 -17.07 -5.78
CA THR A 158 -15.22 -17.49 -7.06
C THR A 158 -14.45 -18.62 -7.72
N ALA A 159 -13.12 -18.56 -7.76
CA ALA A 159 -12.32 -19.65 -8.34
C ALA A 159 -12.40 -20.94 -7.51
N LEU A 160 -12.21 -20.84 -6.19
CA LEU A 160 -12.11 -22.03 -5.33
C LEU A 160 -13.46 -22.70 -5.06
N LEU A 161 -14.58 -21.96 -5.10
CA LEU A 161 -15.91 -22.47 -4.70
C LEU A 161 -16.98 -22.37 -5.80
N GLY A 162 -16.77 -21.61 -6.87
CA GLY A 162 -17.80 -21.33 -7.86
C GLY A 162 -17.47 -21.84 -9.26
N ASN A 163 -16.34 -21.42 -9.80
CA ASN A 163 -15.93 -21.67 -11.17
C ASN A 163 -15.53 -23.14 -11.40
N TRP A 164 -15.55 -23.51 -12.68
CA TRP A 164 -14.82 -24.66 -13.21
C TRP A 164 -13.40 -24.21 -13.53
N GLU A 165 -12.42 -24.76 -12.83
CA GLU A 165 -11.04 -24.31 -12.85
C GLU A 165 -10.11 -25.49 -13.09
N SER A 166 -9.23 -25.38 -14.08
CA SER A 166 -8.27 -26.43 -14.38
C SER A 166 -7.02 -26.30 -13.53
N ALA A 167 -6.49 -27.41 -13.02
CA ALA A 167 -5.20 -27.45 -12.37
C ALA A 167 -4.50 -28.81 -12.53
N THR A 168 -3.17 -28.79 -12.61
CA THR A 168 -2.34 -29.99 -12.74
C THR A 168 -1.21 -29.93 -11.71
N LEU A 169 -1.02 -31.05 -11.00
CA LEU A 169 0.13 -31.30 -10.15
C LEU A 169 1.16 -32.12 -10.92
N ILE A 170 2.41 -31.66 -10.90
CA ILE A 170 3.52 -32.24 -11.66
C ILE A 170 4.67 -32.49 -10.69
N ASP A 171 5.11 -33.76 -10.57
CA ASP A 171 6.33 -34.15 -9.87
C ASP A 171 7.52 -34.14 -10.84
N SER A 172 8.25 -33.03 -10.90
CA SER A 172 9.42 -32.93 -11.76
C SER A 172 10.35 -31.81 -11.30
N THR A 173 11.54 -32.20 -10.84
CA THR A 173 12.61 -31.26 -10.48
C THR A 173 13.06 -30.42 -11.67
N ASP A 174 13.14 -31.01 -12.86
CA ASP A 174 13.51 -30.29 -14.09
C ASP A 174 12.46 -29.26 -14.49
N TYR A 175 11.17 -29.60 -14.38
CA TYR A 175 10.10 -28.66 -14.69
C TYR A 175 10.01 -27.55 -13.64
N ALA A 176 10.14 -27.89 -12.36
CA ALA A 176 10.19 -26.93 -11.27
C ALA A 176 11.32 -25.91 -11.46
N LYS A 177 12.54 -26.35 -11.81
CA LYS A 177 13.66 -25.45 -12.13
C LYS A 177 13.35 -24.50 -13.27
N LYS A 178 12.72 -24.98 -14.36
CA LYS A 178 12.31 -24.13 -15.50
C LYS A 178 11.27 -23.09 -15.07
N LYS A 179 10.28 -23.47 -14.26
CA LYS A 179 9.29 -22.54 -13.72
C LYS A 179 9.91 -21.50 -12.80
N LEU A 180 10.78 -21.91 -11.88
CA LEU A 180 11.49 -21.00 -10.98
C LEU A 180 12.37 -20.02 -11.75
N ALA A 181 13.12 -20.48 -12.76
CA ALA A 181 13.93 -19.62 -13.60
C ALA A 181 13.08 -18.54 -14.30
N ARG A 182 11.92 -18.92 -14.85
CA ARG A 182 10.97 -17.98 -15.44
C ARG A 182 10.45 -16.98 -14.40
N ILE A 183 9.96 -17.46 -13.24
CA ILE A 183 9.41 -16.60 -12.17
C ILE A 183 10.46 -15.58 -11.70
N ARG A 184 11.71 -16.01 -11.52
CA ARG A 184 12.83 -15.15 -11.10
C ARG A 184 13.23 -14.12 -12.16
N ALA A 185 12.99 -14.41 -13.44
CA ALA A 185 13.26 -13.49 -14.55
C ALA A 185 12.17 -12.42 -14.75
N ILE A 186 11.03 -12.52 -14.06
CA ILE A 186 9.95 -11.52 -14.16
C ILE A 186 10.45 -10.21 -13.53
N PRO A 187 10.44 -9.08 -14.28
CA PRO A 187 10.84 -7.80 -13.73
C PRO A 187 9.98 -7.45 -12.53
N LEU A 188 10.63 -7.16 -11.40
CA LEU A 188 9.95 -6.77 -10.18
C LEU A 188 9.69 -5.26 -10.18
N SER A 189 8.61 -4.87 -9.53
CA SER A 189 8.38 -3.50 -9.14
C SER A 189 9.50 -3.04 -8.21
N ARG A 190 10.13 -1.89 -8.50
CA ARG A 190 11.14 -1.26 -7.62
C ARG A 190 10.51 -0.69 -6.35
N GLU A 191 9.21 -0.42 -6.39
CA GLU A 191 8.40 -0.04 -5.24
C GLU A 191 7.81 -1.31 -4.66
N LYS A 192 8.12 -1.62 -3.39
CA LYS A 192 7.67 -2.84 -2.70
C LYS A 192 6.16 -2.90 -2.43
N THR A 193 5.40 -1.92 -2.89
CA THR A 193 4.02 -1.75 -2.45
C THR A 193 3.22 -0.90 -3.43
N LEU A 194 1.93 -1.21 -3.50
CA LEU A 194 0.97 -0.72 -4.49
C LEU A 194 0.72 0.81 -4.50
N ASP A 195 1.28 1.61 -3.59
CA ASP A 195 0.93 3.04 -3.49
C ASP A 195 2.03 3.99 -2.93
N THR A 196 3.29 3.59 -2.94
CA THR A 196 4.20 4.04 -1.84
C THR A 196 5.19 5.12 -2.19
N LEU A 197 4.96 5.73 -3.35
CA LEU A 197 5.45 7.06 -3.68
C LEU A 197 4.30 7.89 -4.26
N GLY A 198 3.07 7.63 -3.81
CA GLY A 198 1.79 7.98 -4.44
C GLY A 198 1.50 9.45 -4.77
N ASP A 199 2.46 10.35 -4.89
CA ASP A 199 2.26 11.63 -5.53
C ASP A 199 2.99 11.60 -6.87
N GLU A 200 2.27 11.37 -7.97
CA GLU A 200 2.79 11.68 -9.30
C GLU A 200 3.12 13.18 -9.33
N GLY A 201 4.39 13.53 -9.55
CA GLY A 201 4.80 14.92 -9.70
C GLY A 201 6.18 15.24 -9.12
N GLU A 202 6.55 16.51 -9.25
CA GLU A 202 7.77 17.07 -8.68
C GLU A 202 7.64 17.16 -7.15
N LEU A 203 8.74 16.89 -6.44
CA LEU A 203 8.82 16.94 -4.98
C LEU A 203 9.63 18.16 -4.55
N LEU A 204 9.07 18.95 -3.63
CA LEU A 204 9.79 19.96 -2.87
C LEU A 204 10.57 19.28 -1.75
N GLU A 205 11.89 19.47 -1.74
CA GLU A 205 12.76 19.05 -0.66
C GLU A 205 12.99 20.21 0.32
N LEU A 206 12.91 19.91 1.61
CA LEU A 206 13.17 20.83 2.72
C LEU A 206 14.08 20.14 3.74
N SER A 207 14.82 20.93 4.53
CA SER A 207 15.61 20.37 5.63
C SER A 207 14.70 19.82 6.74
N GLY A 208 14.91 18.56 7.15
CA GLY A 208 14.19 17.95 8.28
C GLY A 208 14.44 18.66 9.62
N MET A 209 15.49 19.49 9.72
CA MET A 209 15.74 20.33 10.90
C MET A 209 14.60 21.29 11.20
N LEU A 210 13.85 21.71 10.19
CA LEU A 210 12.67 22.56 10.36
C LEU A 210 11.61 21.92 11.27
N MET A 211 11.49 20.58 11.21
CA MET A 211 10.57 19.80 12.03
C MET A 211 11.15 19.45 13.40
N ARG A 212 12.45 19.14 13.46
CA ARG A 212 13.10 18.60 14.67
C ARG A 212 13.62 19.63 15.64
N GLN A 213 14.00 20.82 15.19
CA GLN A 213 14.52 21.83 16.11
C GLN A 213 13.40 22.72 16.63
N LYS A 214 13.26 22.75 17.97
CA LYS A 214 12.23 23.51 18.69
C LYS A 214 12.02 24.94 18.20
N GLN A 215 13.08 25.64 17.80
CA GLN A 215 13.05 27.05 17.40
C GLN A 215 12.39 27.35 16.03
N TYR A 216 12.14 26.33 15.21
CA TYR A 216 11.52 26.45 13.89
C TYR A 216 10.03 26.09 13.91
N PHE A 217 9.60 25.08 13.16
CA PHE A 217 8.17 24.77 13.02
C PHE A 217 7.51 24.37 14.34
N PRO A 218 8.15 23.62 15.27
CA PRO A 218 7.53 23.34 16.56
C PRO A 218 7.16 24.60 17.37
N ASP A 219 8.02 25.62 17.42
CA ASP A 219 7.69 26.89 18.09
C ASP A 219 6.59 27.66 17.35
N LEU A 220 6.53 27.59 16.02
CA LEU A 220 5.44 28.19 15.24
C LEU A 220 4.10 27.54 15.58
N LEU A 221 4.03 26.21 15.62
CA LEU A 221 2.83 25.47 16.00
C LEU A 221 2.39 25.83 17.43
N ARG A 222 3.33 25.79 18.39
CA ARG A 222 3.07 26.14 19.79
C ARG A 222 2.53 27.58 19.96
N ARG A 223 3.04 28.53 19.16
CA ARG A 223 2.58 29.94 19.19
C ARG A 223 1.36 30.21 18.32
N LYS A 224 0.83 29.19 17.62
CA LYS A 224 -0.25 29.33 16.63
C LYS A 224 0.08 30.35 15.53
N ASP A 225 1.35 30.40 15.12
CA ASP A 225 1.86 31.28 14.07
C ASP A 225 1.71 30.62 12.66
N GLU A 226 0.51 30.08 12.36
CA GLU A 226 0.19 29.33 11.12
C GLU A 226 0.53 30.09 9.83
N ARG A 227 0.09 31.35 9.73
CA ARG A 227 0.37 32.22 8.57
C ARG A 227 1.86 32.37 8.26
N ILE A 228 2.73 32.26 9.26
CA ILE A 228 4.18 32.34 9.09
C ILE A 228 4.72 31.02 8.55
N PHE A 229 4.23 29.91 9.08
CA PHE A 229 4.55 28.57 8.61
C PHE A 229 4.13 28.38 7.15
N GLU A 230 2.86 28.68 6.82
CA GLU A 230 2.32 28.58 5.46
C GLU A 230 3.08 29.47 4.48
N PHE A 231 3.40 30.72 4.87
CA PHE A 231 4.20 31.62 4.02
C PHE A 231 5.60 31.05 3.72
N TYR A 232 6.25 30.42 4.72
CA TYR A 232 7.56 29.80 4.49
C TYR A 232 7.45 28.61 3.54
N LEU A 233 6.45 27.75 3.69
CA LEU A 233 6.22 26.64 2.75
C LEU A 233 5.92 27.15 1.34
N TRP A 234 5.06 28.17 1.21
CA TRP A 234 4.77 28.82 -0.07
C TRP A 234 6.03 29.41 -0.71
N LEU A 235 6.83 30.16 0.05
CA LEU A 235 8.07 30.76 -0.45
C LEU A 235 9.08 29.68 -0.89
N SER A 236 9.16 28.58 -0.16
CA SER A 236 10.01 27.43 -0.50
C SER A 236 9.57 26.80 -1.82
N LYS A 237 8.26 26.61 -2.01
CA LYS A 237 7.67 26.13 -3.27
C LYS A 237 7.95 27.10 -4.43
N GLU A 238 7.77 28.41 -4.24
CA GLU A 238 8.05 29.40 -5.29
C GLU A 238 9.53 29.44 -5.66
N SER A 239 10.43 29.34 -4.66
CA SER A 239 11.88 29.23 -4.87
C SER A 239 12.23 27.99 -5.68
N HIS A 240 11.67 26.85 -5.29
CA HIS A 240 11.88 25.58 -5.98
C HIS A 240 11.37 25.59 -7.43
N VAL A 241 10.17 26.11 -7.70
CA VAL A 241 9.59 26.12 -9.05
C VAL A 241 10.28 27.13 -9.95
N LYS A 242 10.54 28.34 -9.46
CA LYS A 242 11.13 29.43 -10.26
C LYS A 242 12.65 29.38 -10.33
N LYS A 243 13.29 28.54 -9.50
CA LYS A 243 14.75 28.44 -9.34
C LYS A 243 15.40 29.81 -9.03
N ILE A 244 14.75 30.59 -8.17
CA ILE A 244 15.23 31.89 -7.68
C ILE A 244 15.10 31.97 -6.17
N GLU A 245 16.04 32.64 -5.50
CA GLU A 245 16.02 32.77 -4.05
C GLU A 245 15.44 34.11 -3.58
N THR A 246 15.46 35.14 -4.43
CA THR A 246 15.04 36.49 -4.04
C THR A 246 13.79 36.93 -4.79
N PHE A 247 12.80 37.39 -4.03
CA PHE A 247 11.48 37.78 -4.49
C PHE A 247 11.20 39.24 -4.14
N VAL A 248 10.61 39.98 -5.07
CA VAL A 248 10.00 41.27 -4.78
C VAL A 248 8.50 41.03 -4.63
N LEU A 249 7.99 41.19 -3.42
CA LEU A 249 6.60 40.87 -3.07
C LEU A 249 5.79 42.16 -2.96
N THR A 250 4.77 42.27 -3.80
CA THR A 250 3.81 43.37 -3.78
C THR A 250 2.87 43.24 -2.58
N ASP A 251 2.18 44.33 -2.24
CA ASP A 251 1.12 44.32 -1.23
C ASP A 251 0.05 43.26 -1.56
N GLU A 252 -0.33 43.11 -2.83
CA GLU A 252 -1.31 42.12 -3.28
C GLU A 252 -0.86 40.68 -2.95
N THR A 253 0.38 40.32 -3.32
CA THR A 253 0.93 38.99 -3.02
C THR A 253 1.01 38.76 -1.52
N LEU A 254 1.54 39.71 -0.75
CA LEU A 254 1.67 39.59 0.70
C LEU A 254 0.31 39.43 1.39
N PHE A 255 -0.69 40.21 0.98
CA PHE A 255 -2.01 40.17 1.61
C PHE A 255 -2.74 38.87 1.27
N GLY A 256 -2.60 38.38 0.04
CA GLY A 256 -3.16 37.10 -0.40
C GLY A 256 -2.54 35.92 0.35
N VAL A 257 -1.20 35.79 0.33
CA VAL A 257 -0.51 34.65 0.95
C VAL A 257 -0.70 34.63 2.46
N PHE A 258 -0.62 35.78 3.14
CA PHE A 258 -0.90 35.84 4.58
C PHE A 258 -2.39 35.83 4.94
N ARG A 259 -3.30 35.76 3.96
CA ARG A 259 -4.76 35.78 4.14
C ARG A 259 -5.19 36.92 5.08
N LEU A 260 -4.69 38.13 4.82
CA LEU A 260 -4.97 39.28 5.68
C LEU A 260 -6.42 39.74 5.54
N ASP A 261 -7.03 40.10 6.67
CA ASP A 261 -8.41 40.59 6.76
C ASP A 261 -8.67 41.71 5.73
N PRO A 262 -9.58 41.50 4.77
CA PRO A 262 -9.85 42.46 3.71
C PRO A 262 -10.44 43.78 4.22
N GLY A 263 -11.10 43.77 5.39
CA GLY A 263 -11.71 44.96 6.02
C GLY A 263 -10.70 45.93 6.61
N LYS A 264 -9.43 45.53 6.79
CA LYS A 264 -8.38 46.42 7.29
C LYS A 264 -7.90 47.40 6.22
N THR A 265 -7.57 48.61 6.66
CA THR A 265 -6.90 49.61 5.80
C THR A 265 -5.59 49.04 5.24
N GLN A 266 -5.20 49.48 4.03
CA GLN A 266 -3.96 49.03 3.39
C GLN A 266 -2.73 49.24 4.30
N LYS A 267 -2.66 50.38 4.99
CA LYS A 267 -1.59 50.68 5.95
C LYS A 267 -1.54 49.68 7.12
N ALA A 268 -2.71 49.26 7.63
CA ALA A 268 -2.79 48.26 8.70
C ALA A 268 -2.37 46.87 8.21
N LYS A 269 -2.85 46.44 7.04
CA LYS A 269 -2.44 45.18 6.39
C LYS A 269 -0.93 45.14 6.14
N ARG A 270 -0.35 46.23 5.64
CA ARG A 270 1.10 46.32 5.41
C ARG A 270 1.92 46.24 6.70
N ARG A 271 1.50 46.95 7.75
CA ARG A 271 2.14 46.84 9.08
C ARG A 271 2.09 45.41 9.61
N GLU A 272 0.96 44.73 9.41
CA GLU A 272 0.78 43.33 9.80
C GLU A 272 1.69 42.40 8.99
N ALA A 273 1.71 42.49 7.66
CA ALA A 273 2.58 41.70 6.79
C ALA A 273 4.07 41.85 7.16
N VAL A 274 4.54 43.11 7.31
CA VAL A 274 5.94 43.39 7.69
C VAL A 274 6.28 42.80 9.06
N ARG A 275 5.35 42.82 10.02
CA ARG A 275 5.53 42.18 11.34
C ARG A 275 5.69 40.66 11.22
N LEU A 276 4.94 40.00 10.33
CA LEU A 276 5.06 38.56 10.07
C LEU A 276 6.40 38.24 9.38
N LEU A 277 6.81 39.00 8.36
CA LEU A 277 8.12 38.86 7.71
C LEU A 277 9.28 39.04 8.69
N LYS A 278 9.21 40.05 9.58
CA LYS A 278 10.21 40.25 10.65
C LYS A 278 10.27 39.09 11.64
N LYS A 279 9.17 38.36 11.87
CA LYS A 279 9.18 37.13 12.70
C LYS A 279 9.93 35.99 12.02
N LEU A 280 9.83 35.83 10.69
CA LEU A 280 10.63 34.87 9.91
C LEU A 280 12.11 35.26 9.87
N THR A 281 12.38 36.55 9.65
CA THR A 281 13.76 37.08 9.58
C THR A 281 14.51 36.83 10.89
N ARG A 282 13.87 37.05 12.05
CA ARG A 282 14.45 36.77 13.37
C ARG A 282 14.74 35.29 13.62
N ARG A 283 14.09 34.38 12.89
CA ARG A 283 14.35 32.93 12.94
C ARG A 283 15.43 32.50 11.93
N GLY A 284 15.98 33.42 11.15
CA GLY A 284 16.97 33.12 10.11
C GLY A 284 16.40 32.42 8.88
N LEU A 285 15.08 32.27 8.77
CA LEU A 285 14.41 31.55 7.69
C LEU A 285 14.32 32.35 6.38
N ILE A 286 14.39 33.68 6.47
CA ILE A 286 14.44 34.58 5.31
C ILE A 286 15.39 35.75 5.56
N GLY A 287 15.93 36.33 4.48
CA GLY A 287 16.42 37.70 4.44
C GLY A 287 15.27 38.66 4.10
N LEU A 288 15.26 39.85 4.70
CA LEU A 288 14.25 40.88 4.42
C LEU A 288 14.91 42.24 4.19
N ASN A 289 14.62 42.85 3.06
CA ASN A 289 14.97 44.23 2.74
C ASN A 289 13.72 45.00 2.30
N ILE A 290 13.47 46.15 2.93
CA ILE A 290 12.38 47.07 2.58
C ILE A 290 13.05 48.44 2.34
N PRO A 291 13.30 48.83 1.07
CA PRO A 291 14.15 49.98 0.76
C PRO A 291 13.66 51.32 1.33
N SER A 292 12.34 51.51 1.38
CA SER A 292 11.70 52.71 1.94
C SER A 292 10.30 52.40 2.45
N VAL A 293 9.72 53.31 3.23
CA VAL A 293 8.35 53.17 3.73
C VAL A 293 7.39 53.13 2.55
N GLY A 294 6.64 52.02 2.43
CA GLY A 294 5.69 51.83 1.32
C GLY A 294 6.30 51.17 0.07
N ALA A 295 7.61 50.87 0.04
CA ALA A 295 8.22 50.07 -1.01
C ALA A 295 8.00 48.57 -0.80
N ASP A 296 7.88 47.83 -1.91
CA ASP A 296 7.68 46.38 -1.91
C ASP A 296 8.78 45.64 -1.14
N ALA A 297 8.39 44.54 -0.49
CA ALA A 297 9.31 43.78 0.33
C ALA A 297 10.18 42.91 -0.56
N ARG A 298 11.50 43.07 -0.49
CA ARG A 298 12.46 42.14 -1.08
C ARG A 298 12.77 41.05 -0.05
N VAL A 299 12.32 39.83 -0.33
CA VAL A 299 12.47 38.66 0.54
C VAL A 299 13.43 37.67 -0.12
N THR A 300 14.48 37.29 0.60
CA THR A 300 15.42 36.25 0.17
C THR A 300 15.13 34.97 0.94
N PHE A 301 14.71 33.93 0.25
CA PHE A 301 14.60 32.58 0.81
C PHE A 301 15.97 32.11 1.31
N ARG A 302 16.00 31.48 2.49
CA ARG A 302 17.21 30.86 3.02
C ARG A 302 16.96 29.38 3.20
N GLU A 303 17.58 28.59 2.33
CA GLU A 303 17.63 27.15 2.51
C GLU A 303 18.52 26.82 3.72
N MET A 304 18.04 25.91 4.55
CA MET A 304 18.84 25.40 5.66
C MET A 304 19.74 24.28 5.14
N ALA A 305 21.06 24.42 5.32
CA ALA A 305 22.04 23.42 4.89
C ALA A 305 21.67 22.00 5.36
N SER A 306 21.77 21.03 4.45
CA SER A 306 21.11 19.73 4.55
C SER A 306 22.06 18.54 4.75
N ASP A 307 23.37 18.75 4.78
CA ASP A 307 24.33 17.67 4.47
C ASP A 307 24.36 16.51 5.48
N SER A 308 23.78 16.68 6.68
CA SER A 308 23.77 15.66 7.75
C SER A 308 22.39 15.22 8.23
N HIS A 309 21.30 15.80 7.72
CA HIS A 309 19.95 15.54 8.22
C HIS A 309 19.03 14.98 7.13
N PRO A 310 18.05 14.13 7.50
CA PRO A 310 17.05 13.62 6.57
C PRO A 310 16.26 14.77 5.94
N LYS A 311 15.99 14.66 4.65
CA LYS A 311 15.21 15.65 3.89
C LYS A 311 13.72 15.38 4.04
N LEU A 312 12.97 16.39 4.42
CA LEU A 312 11.52 16.39 4.33
C LEU A 312 11.13 16.53 2.86
N THR A 313 10.31 15.62 2.35
CA THR A 313 9.77 15.70 0.99
C THR A 313 8.29 16.04 1.00
N LEU A 314 7.90 17.05 0.22
CA LEU A 314 6.51 17.46 0.02
C LEU A 314 6.16 17.42 -1.46
N PRO A 315 5.09 16.74 -1.86
CA PRO A 315 4.65 16.77 -3.26
C PRO A 315 4.13 18.15 -3.65
N LEU A 316 4.46 18.67 -4.83
CA LEU A 316 3.95 19.99 -5.25
C LEU A 316 2.42 20.05 -5.31
N VAL A 317 1.77 18.92 -5.59
CA VAL A 317 0.30 18.80 -5.57
C VAL A 317 -0.32 19.08 -4.20
N TYR A 318 0.46 19.04 -3.10
CA TYR A 318 0.03 19.51 -1.78
C TYR A 318 -0.47 20.97 -1.85
N PHE A 319 0.26 21.81 -2.58
CA PHE A 319 -0.09 23.21 -2.78
C PHE A 319 -1.18 23.38 -3.83
N ASP A 320 -1.07 22.66 -4.95
CA ASP A 320 -2.00 22.80 -6.08
C ASP A 320 -3.43 22.36 -5.72
N TYR A 321 -3.57 21.39 -4.81
CA TYR A 321 -4.86 20.95 -4.29
C TYR A 321 -5.38 21.82 -3.13
N GLY A 322 -4.66 22.87 -2.76
CA GLY A 322 -5.08 23.83 -1.75
C GLY A 322 -5.13 23.26 -0.33
N LEU A 323 -4.34 22.24 -0.02
CA LEU A 323 -4.37 21.57 1.29
C LEU A 323 -4.05 22.48 2.48
N PRO A 324 -3.11 23.45 2.40
CA PRO A 324 -2.90 24.42 3.49
C PRO A 324 -4.16 25.21 3.88
N ALA A 325 -5.07 25.46 2.93
CA ALA A 325 -6.32 26.16 3.25
C ALA A 325 -7.41 25.24 3.81
N LYS A 326 -7.22 23.92 3.71
CA LYS A 326 -8.21 22.91 4.07
C LYS A 326 -7.92 22.25 5.41
N LEU A 327 -6.65 21.99 5.70
CA LEU A 327 -6.19 21.34 6.91
C LEU A 327 -6.06 22.33 8.05
N SER A 328 -6.25 21.86 9.29
CA SER A 328 -5.80 22.62 10.45
C SER A 328 -4.28 22.69 10.49
N PHE A 329 -3.72 23.74 11.10
CA PHE A 329 -2.27 23.82 11.33
C PHE A 329 -1.68 22.56 12.01
N THR A 330 -2.46 21.90 12.86
CA THR A 330 -2.01 20.68 13.54
C THR A 330 -1.93 19.49 12.57
N ALA A 331 -2.90 19.36 11.66
CA ALA A 331 -2.89 18.35 10.62
C ALA A 331 -1.83 18.61 9.56
N GLU A 332 -1.60 19.86 9.16
CA GLU A 332 -0.46 20.21 8.29
C GLU A 332 0.86 19.77 8.92
N PHE A 333 1.08 20.08 10.20
CA PHE A 333 2.29 19.68 10.90
C PHE A 333 2.41 18.15 10.98
N ALA A 334 1.34 17.44 11.33
CA ALA A 334 1.33 15.97 11.37
C ALA A 334 1.59 15.34 9.99
N TYR A 335 1.17 15.99 8.91
CA TYR A 335 1.44 15.51 7.55
C TYR A 335 2.93 15.62 7.25
N LEU A 336 3.56 16.76 7.59
CA LEU A 336 5.01 16.93 7.46
C LEU A 336 5.80 15.94 8.32
N VAL A 337 5.35 15.64 9.55
CA VAL A 337 5.93 14.57 10.39
C VAL A 337 5.89 13.25 9.64
N SER A 338 4.73 12.87 9.12
CA SER A 338 4.53 11.61 8.40
C SER A 338 5.40 11.51 7.16
N ARG A 339 5.57 12.60 6.41
CA ARG A 339 6.45 12.67 5.25
C ARG A 339 7.92 12.53 5.61
N LEU A 340 8.35 13.17 6.70
CA LEU A 340 9.74 13.06 7.18
C LEU A 340 10.06 11.66 7.71
N GLU A 341 9.17 11.05 8.50
CA GLU A 341 9.36 9.66 8.99
C GLU A 341 9.39 8.67 7.83
N MET A 342 8.52 8.83 6.82
CA MET A 342 8.52 7.98 5.63
C MET A 342 9.87 8.02 4.90
N THR A 343 10.49 9.19 4.71
CA THR A 343 11.80 9.30 4.03
C THR A 343 12.95 8.59 4.75
N GLN A 344 12.76 8.27 6.03
CA GLN A 344 13.75 7.58 6.87
C GLN A 344 13.41 6.12 7.09
N SER A 345 12.24 5.66 6.66
CA SER A 345 11.80 4.29 6.89
C SER A 345 12.58 3.30 6.03
N ALA A 346 13.02 2.21 6.67
CA ALA A 346 13.61 1.07 5.99
C ALA A 346 12.57 0.18 5.27
N SER A 347 11.27 0.44 5.46
CA SER A 347 10.18 -0.45 5.05
C SER A 347 9.03 0.28 4.37
N LEU A 348 9.38 1.14 3.41
CA LEU A 348 8.41 1.88 2.58
C LEU A 348 7.27 0.97 2.07
N PRO A 349 6.00 1.43 2.15
CA PRO A 349 5.57 2.78 2.56
C PRO A 349 5.55 3.00 4.06
N TRP A 350 5.57 1.90 4.80
CA TRP A 350 5.18 1.86 6.17
C TRP A 350 6.31 2.42 6.99
N TRP A 351 5.95 3.21 7.98
CA TRP A 351 6.86 3.64 9.02
C TRP A 351 6.14 3.41 10.35
N TRP A 352 6.92 3.20 11.41
CA TRP A 352 6.37 2.89 12.72
C TRP A 352 7.17 3.64 13.78
N ARG A 353 6.44 4.18 14.74
CA ARG A 353 6.99 4.89 15.88
C ARG A 353 5.91 5.01 16.95
N SER A 354 6.30 4.97 18.23
CA SER A 354 5.34 5.23 19.31
C SER A 354 4.86 6.68 19.24
N GLN A 355 3.67 6.97 19.78
CA GLN A 355 3.22 8.37 19.86
C GLN A 355 4.11 9.15 20.84
N GLU A 356 4.59 8.50 21.90
CA GLU A 356 5.53 9.05 22.86
C GLU A 356 6.81 9.54 22.16
N ASP A 357 7.46 8.68 21.37
CA ASP A 357 8.70 9.02 20.65
C ASP A 357 8.46 10.14 19.63
N LEU A 358 7.33 10.12 18.92
CA LEU A 358 6.96 11.18 17.98
C LEU A 358 6.77 12.52 18.71
N THR A 359 6.11 12.52 19.86
CA THR A 359 5.90 13.75 20.63
C THR A 359 7.21 14.32 21.18
N GLU A 360 8.15 13.47 21.58
CA GLU A 360 9.48 13.89 22.02
C GLU A 360 10.32 14.45 20.86
N GLU A 361 10.46 13.68 19.78
CA GLU A 361 11.25 14.02 18.59
C GLU A 361 10.80 15.34 17.96
N TYR A 362 9.48 15.57 17.88
CA TYR A 362 8.89 16.74 17.21
C TYR A 362 8.45 17.83 18.17
N HIS A 363 8.74 17.70 19.46
CA HIS A 363 8.40 18.66 20.51
C HIS A 363 6.91 19.01 20.57
N LEU A 364 6.06 17.99 20.42
CA LEU A 364 4.60 18.09 20.46
C LEU A 364 4.08 17.59 21.81
N ASN A 365 2.84 17.94 22.14
CA ASN A 365 2.11 17.19 23.15
C ASN A 365 1.27 16.10 22.48
N HIS A 366 0.90 15.07 23.26
CA HIS A 366 0.16 13.92 22.76
C HIS A 366 -1.15 14.33 22.06
N THR A 367 -1.97 15.18 22.68
CA THR A 367 -3.25 15.62 22.12
C THR A 367 -3.10 16.31 20.76
N THR A 368 -2.07 17.15 20.60
CA THR A 368 -1.77 17.81 19.33
C THR A 368 -1.43 16.80 18.25
N LEU A 369 -0.54 15.84 18.51
CA LEU A 369 -0.20 14.81 17.53
C LEU A 369 -1.42 13.95 17.19
N THR A 370 -2.14 13.46 18.20
CA THR A 370 -3.34 12.63 18.03
C THR A 370 -4.40 13.33 17.18
N ASN A 371 -4.71 14.60 17.47
CA ASN A 371 -5.72 15.35 16.71
C ASN A 371 -5.29 15.57 15.25
N GLY A 372 -4.01 15.88 15.03
CA GLY A 372 -3.47 16.05 13.67
C GLY A 372 -3.54 14.75 12.86
N MET A 373 -3.10 13.64 13.46
CA MET A 373 -3.16 12.32 12.81
C MET A 373 -4.60 11.87 12.54
N LEU A 374 -5.53 12.13 13.47
CA LEU A 374 -6.95 11.83 13.30
C LEU A 374 -7.57 12.64 12.16
N GLU A 375 -7.27 13.94 12.06
CA GLU A 375 -7.76 14.76 10.94
C GLU A 375 -7.23 14.25 9.59
N LEU A 376 -5.95 13.89 9.52
CA LEU A 376 -5.37 13.29 8.31
C LEU A 376 -6.03 11.96 7.95
N LYS A 377 -6.31 11.11 8.94
CA LYS A 377 -7.03 9.85 8.73
C LYS A 377 -8.42 10.13 8.16
N ARG A 378 -9.15 11.05 8.79
CA ARG A 378 -10.49 11.48 8.37
C ARG A 378 -10.51 12.10 6.97
N GLU A 379 -9.42 12.70 6.52
CA GLU A 379 -9.27 13.25 5.17
C GLU A 379 -8.75 12.25 4.14
N ASN A 380 -8.53 11.00 4.55
CA ASN A 380 -7.91 9.92 3.76
C ASN A 380 -6.51 10.29 3.25
N MET A 381 -5.71 10.94 4.10
CA MET A 381 -4.33 11.34 3.81
C MET A 381 -3.29 10.46 4.51
N ILE A 382 -3.71 9.70 5.52
CA ILE A 382 -2.86 8.75 6.23
C ILE A 382 -3.67 7.52 6.60
N GLU A 383 -3.05 6.35 6.49
CA GLU A 383 -3.52 5.11 7.05
C GLU A 383 -2.76 4.82 8.34
N ILE A 384 -3.52 4.47 9.38
CA ILE A 384 -3.00 4.17 10.72
C ILE A 384 -3.46 2.76 11.06
N VAL A 385 -2.52 1.82 11.10
CA VAL A 385 -2.76 0.47 11.57
C VAL A 385 -2.24 0.38 12.99
N HIS A 386 -3.18 0.23 13.90
CA HIS A 386 -2.89 0.01 15.31
C HIS A 386 -2.49 -1.45 15.54
N ASP A 387 -1.71 -1.68 16.59
CA ASP A 387 -1.42 -3.04 17.02
C ASP A 387 -2.66 -3.72 17.63
N ASP A 388 -2.85 -4.99 17.31
CA ASP A 388 -3.94 -5.84 17.80
C ASP A 388 -3.59 -6.43 19.18
N ALA A 389 -3.24 -5.57 20.13
CA ALA A 389 -3.00 -6.02 21.50
C ALA A 389 -4.29 -6.62 22.11
N PRO A 390 -4.20 -7.75 22.83
CA PRO A 390 -5.37 -8.39 23.44
C PRO A 390 -6.18 -7.45 24.33
N GLU A 391 -7.48 -7.70 24.44
CA GLU A 391 -8.37 -6.93 25.30
C GLU A 391 -7.90 -6.99 26.77
N GLY A 392 -7.56 -5.83 27.35
CA GLY A 392 -7.04 -5.73 28.71
C GLY A 392 -5.51 -5.68 28.83
N ALA A 393 -4.76 -5.78 27.73
CA ALA A 393 -3.31 -5.59 27.76
C ALA A 393 -2.94 -4.17 28.21
N PRO A 394 -1.96 -4.00 29.12
CA PRO A 394 -1.47 -2.68 29.52
C PRO A 394 -0.90 -1.91 28.32
N HIS A 395 -1.01 -0.57 28.34
CA HIS A 395 -0.57 0.29 27.22
C HIS A 395 0.89 0.07 26.82
N SER A 396 1.74 -0.36 27.75
CA SER A 396 3.15 -0.72 27.55
C SER A 396 3.38 -2.00 26.71
N GLU A 397 2.36 -2.84 26.52
CA GLU A 397 2.43 -4.08 25.73
C GLU A 397 1.90 -3.90 24.30
N ARG A 398 1.33 -2.74 23.96
CA ARG A 398 0.94 -2.41 22.59
C ARG A 398 2.19 -2.14 21.76
N LEU A 399 2.37 -2.85 20.65
CA LEU A 399 3.39 -2.52 19.66
C LEU A 399 3.12 -1.13 19.06
N VAL A 400 4.17 -0.56 18.48
CA VAL A 400 4.13 0.74 17.81
C VAL A 400 3.12 0.75 16.65
N ASN A 401 2.31 1.80 16.56
CA ASN A 401 1.41 2.00 15.42
C ASN A 401 2.22 2.01 14.11
N ARG A 402 1.65 1.44 13.06
CA ARG A 402 2.16 1.51 11.70
C ARG A 402 1.40 2.59 10.94
N TYR A 403 2.13 3.39 10.20
CA TYR A 403 1.62 4.56 9.50
C TYR A 403 2.06 4.52 8.04
N ARG A 404 1.18 5.01 7.16
CA ARG A 404 1.50 5.25 5.75
C ARG A 404 0.77 6.50 5.29
N THR A 405 1.46 7.42 4.62
CA THR A 405 0.77 8.50 3.92
C THR A 405 0.11 7.99 2.66
N ASN A 406 -1.17 8.30 2.48
CA ASN A 406 -1.91 7.96 1.28
C ASN A 406 -1.61 8.97 0.16
N ARG A 407 -1.80 8.53 -1.10
CA ARG A 407 -1.72 9.39 -2.29
C ARG A 407 -2.64 10.60 -2.15
N LEU A 408 -2.12 11.79 -2.42
CA LEU A 408 -2.98 12.98 -2.51
C LEU A 408 -3.86 12.87 -3.76
N MET A 409 -5.16 12.92 -3.54
CA MET A 409 -6.14 12.80 -4.62
C MET A 409 -6.54 14.18 -5.16
N ASP A 410 -6.50 14.32 -6.49
CA ASP A 410 -7.02 15.51 -7.17
C ASP A 410 -8.48 15.76 -6.71
N PRO A 411 -8.80 16.97 -6.20
CA PRO A 411 -10.15 17.31 -5.76
C PRO A 411 -11.24 17.04 -6.80
N ARG A 412 -10.92 17.18 -8.09
CA ARG A 412 -11.83 16.89 -9.22
C ARG A 412 -12.08 15.40 -9.37
N VAL A 413 -11.06 14.57 -9.16
CA VAL A 413 -11.18 13.10 -9.16
C VAL A 413 -11.99 12.66 -7.95
N ARG A 414 -11.70 13.20 -6.77
CA ARG A 414 -12.45 12.95 -5.54
C ARG A 414 -13.93 13.31 -5.71
N ALA A 415 -14.24 14.47 -6.29
CA ALA A 415 -15.61 14.87 -6.59
C ALA A 415 -16.32 13.90 -7.55
N LYS A 416 -15.63 13.44 -8.61
CA LYS A 416 -16.18 12.45 -9.55
C LYS A 416 -16.43 11.09 -8.90
N GLN A 417 -15.57 10.64 -7.98
CA GLN A 417 -15.78 9.39 -7.23
C GLN A 417 -17.02 9.47 -6.35
N LYS A 418 -17.19 10.58 -5.61
CA LYS A 418 -18.40 10.86 -4.83
C LYS A 418 -19.65 10.80 -5.71
N GLU A 419 -19.64 11.54 -6.82
CA GLU A 419 -20.77 11.61 -7.75
C GLU A 419 -21.14 10.23 -8.31
N ARG A 420 -20.14 9.41 -8.67
CA ARG A 420 -20.37 8.03 -9.14
C ARG A 420 -21.05 7.16 -8.08
N LEU A 421 -20.66 7.27 -6.81
CA LEU A 421 -21.29 6.50 -5.73
C LEU A 421 -22.74 6.97 -5.52
N ILE A 422 -22.98 8.28 -5.52
CA ILE A 422 -24.33 8.86 -5.42
C ILE A 422 -25.22 8.41 -6.59
N GLN A 423 -24.71 8.43 -7.82
CA GLN A 423 -25.45 7.98 -9.00
C GLN A 423 -25.79 6.49 -8.96
N LYS A 424 -24.90 5.68 -8.40
CA LYS A 424 -25.06 4.22 -8.34
C LYS A 424 -25.98 3.75 -7.22
N PHE A 425 -25.90 4.36 -6.04
CA PHE A 425 -26.59 3.90 -4.82
C PHE A 425 -27.69 4.85 -4.34
N GLY A 426 -27.77 6.06 -4.89
CA GLY A 426 -28.67 7.10 -4.40
C GLY A 426 -28.02 7.99 -3.34
N LYS A 427 -28.47 9.24 -3.26
CA LYS A 427 -27.92 10.24 -2.33
C LYS A 427 -28.19 9.88 -0.87
N GLU A 428 -29.37 9.37 -0.55
CA GLU A 428 -29.75 9.03 0.82
C GLU A 428 -28.87 7.90 1.39
N ASP A 429 -28.69 6.82 0.62
CA ASP A 429 -27.81 5.72 1.03
C ASP A 429 -26.35 6.15 1.10
N PHE A 430 -25.90 7.02 0.19
CA PHE A 430 -24.56 7.60 0.27
C PHE A 430 -24.36 8.41 1.56
N ASP A 431 -25.30 9.29 1.90
CA ASP A 431 -25.21 10.13 3.11
C ASP A 431 -25.22 9.26 4.38
N ARG A 432 -26.03 8.19 4.40
CA ARG A 432 -26.06 7.21 5.50
C ARG A 432 -24.75 6.42 5.61
N ALA A 433 -24.21 5.93 4.49
CA ALA A 433 -22.93 5.25 4.47
C ALA A 433 -21.76 6.16 4.87
N GLN A 434 -21.81 7.44 4.48
CA GLN A 434 -20.83 8.43 4.92
C GLN A 434 -20.95 8.72 6.42
N HIS A 435 -22.16 8.74 6.98
CA HIS A 435 -22.34 8.85 8.43
C HIS A 435 -21.75 7.65 9.17
N PHE A 436 -21.98 6.43 8.68
CA PHE A 436 -21.34 5.23 9.22
C PHE A 436 -19.81 5.25 9.07
N ALA A 437 -19.28 5.71 7.95
CA ALA A 437 -17.85 5.91 7.77
C ALA A 437 -17.30 6.95 8.76
N ASP A 438 -18.06 7.99 9.08
CA ASP A 438 -17.69 8.93 10.13
C ASP A 438 -17.58 8.23 11.48
N VAL A 439 -18.47 7.30 11.83
CA VAL A 439 -18.39 6.54 13.09
C VAL A 439 -17.04 5.81 13.22
N ILE A 440 -16.38 5.43 12.14
CA ILE A 440 -15.05 4.80 12.18
C ILE A 440 -13.89 5.74 11.80
N ASP A 441 -14.09 7.05 11.92
CA ASP A 441 -13.07 8.06 11.64
C ASP A 441 -12.61 8.16 10.18
N GLU A 442 -13.39 7.63 9.23
CA GLU A 442 -13.03 7.56 7.81
C GLU A 442 -14.12 8.15 6.87
N PRO A 443 -14.75 9.31 7.21
CA PRO A 443 -15.89 9.86 6.47
C PRO A 443 -15.58 10.30 5.03
N ASN A 444 -14.30 10.35 4.65
CA ASN A 444 -13.85 10.72 3.31
C ASN A 444 -13.10 9.61 2.58
N ASP A 445 -13.02 8.42 3.18
CA ASP A 445 -12.49 7.27 2.47
C ASP A 445 -13.61 6.66 1.62
N PHE A 446 -13.53 6.86 0.30
CA PHE A 446 -14.54 6.33 -0.61
C PHE A 446 -14.46 4.81 -0.83
N VAL A 447 -13.34 4.16 -0.47
CA VAL A 447 -13.27 2.70 -0.43
C VAL A 447 -14.09 2.19 0.74
N VAL A 448 -13.97 2.83 1.90
CA VAL A 448 -14.75 2.54 3.11
C VAL A 448 -16.23 2.81 2.88
N ILE A 449 -16.59 3.99 2.36
CA ILE A 449 -17.99 4.33 2.06
C ILE A 449 -18.59 3.34 1.05
N ALA A 450 -17.86 2.99 -0.01
CA ALA A 450 -18.33 1.99 -0.98
C ALA A 450 -18.48 0.58 -0.37
N THR A 451 -17.69 0.25 0.66
CA THR A 451 -17.81 -1.01 1.39
C THR A 451 -19.07 -1.02 2.25
N ILE A 452 -19.34 0.07 2.97
CA ILE A 452 -20.54 0.23 3.79
C ILE A 452 -21.81 0.22 2.93
N LEU A 453 -21.80 0.90 1.79
CA LEU A 453 -22.90 0.86 0.80
C LEU A 453 -23.22 -0.56 0.36
N LYS A 454 -22.21 -1.42 0.19
CA LYS A 454 -22.42 -2.84 -0.13
C LYS A 454 -23.01 -3.60 1.06
N TRP A 455 -22.52 -3.35 2.28
CA TRP A 455 -23.06 -3.97 3.49
C TRP A 455 -24.52 -3.60 3.72
N MET A 456 -24.93 -2.37 3.44
CA MET A 456 -26.33 -1.94 3.50
C MET A 456 -27.26 -2.76 2.58
N GLY A 457 -26.75 -3.32 1.49
CA GLY A 457 -27.50 -4.20 0.59
C GLY A 457 -27.42 -5.69 0.92
N VAL A 458 -26.54 -6.10 1.85
CA VAL A 458 -26.28 -7.51 2.19
C VAL A 458 -26.81 -7.86 3.57
N TYR A 459 -26.62 -6.98 4.56
CA TYR A 459 -27.01 -7.20 5.94
C TYR A 459 -28.36 -6.55 6.26
N PRO A 460 -29.17 -7.14 7.16
CA PRO A 460 -30.35 -6.48 7.69
C PRO A 460 -30.00 -5.13 8.32
N ALA A 461 -30.84 -4.11 8.10
CA ALA A 461 -30.57 -2.75 8.58
C ALA A 461 -30.31 -2.68 10.09
N GLY A 462 -31.06 -3.44 10.89
CA GLY A 462 -30.90 -3.47 12.35
C GLY A 462 -29.57 -4.08 12.82
N ASP A 463 -29.04 -5.08 12.10
CA ASP A 463 -27.75 -5.68 12.43
C ASP A 463 -26.59 -4.74 12.10
N LEU A 464 -26.70 -4.03 10.97
CA LEU A 464 -25.74 -3.02 10.57
C LEU A 464 -25.71 -1.86 11.58
N GLU A 465 -26.88 -1.34 11.94
CA GLU A 465 -27.00 -0.27 12.95
C GLU A 465 -26.44 -0.69 14.30
N ALA A 466 -26.79 -1.90 14.77
CA ALA A 466 -26.26 -2.42 16.03
C ALA A 466 -24.73 -2.58 16.03
N ALA A 467 -24.13 -2.96 14.89
CA ALA A 467 -22.68 -3.05 14.75
C ALA A 467 -22.01 -1.67 14.84
N PHE A 468 -22.53 -0.67 14.14
CA PHE A 468 -22.01 0.71 14.23
C PHE A 468 -22.25 1.34 15.59
N ASP A 469 -23.38 1.05 16.25
CA ASP A 469 -23.68 1.49 17.62
C ASP A 469 -22.75 0.87 18.66
N GLN A 470 -22.29 -0.36 18.43
CA GLN A 470 -21.29 -0.98 19.29
C GLN A 470 -19.93 -0.26 19.13
N VAL A 471 -19.54 0.04 17.89
CA VAL A 471 -18.26 0.69 17.59
C VAL A 471 -18.23 2.16 18.00
N SER A 472 -19.37 2.85 17.94
CA SER A 472 -19.49 4.28 18.30
C SER A 472 -19.15 4.56 19.77
N ARG A 473 -19.23 3.54 20.64
CA ARG A 473 -18.92 3.62 22.08
C ARG A 473 -17.43 3.77 22.39
N TYR A 474 -16.55 3.36 21.46
CA TYR A 474 -15.11 3.57 21.65
C TYR A 474 -14.75 5.02 21.40
N GLU A 475 -13.71 5.53 22.05
CA GLU A 475 -13.20 6.88 21.77
C GLU A 475 -12.70 7.01 20.33
N ARG A 476 -12.73 8.24 19.79
CA ARG A 476 -12.16 8.54 18.46
C ARG A 476 -10.70 8.10 18.39
N ASN A 477 -10.24 7.66 17.22
CA ASN A 477 -8.89 7.13 17.00
C ASN A 477 -8.59 5.80 17.75
N ASN A 478 -9.62 5.09 18.21
CA ASN A 478 -9.45 3.75 18.79
C ASN A 478 -9.29 2.70 17.67
N PRO A 479 -8.40 1.68 17.82
CA PRO A 479 -8.23 0.58 16.86
C PRO A 479 -9.52 -0.11 16.42
N ARG A 480 -10.50 -0.19 17.32
CA ARG A 480 -11.78 -0.85 17.07
C ARG A 480 -12.75 0.00 16.26
N ARG A 481 -12.43 1.29 16.03
CA ARG A 481 -13.12 2.15 15.07
C ARG A 481 -12.52 1.93 13.69
N SER A 482 -12.73 0.74 13.14
CA SER A 482 -12.20 0.32 11.84
C SER A 482 -13.18 -0.57 11.08
N VAL A 483 -13.06 -0.59 9.74
CA VAL A 483 -13.83 -1.49 8.87
C VAL A 483 -13.58 -2.95 9.24
N TYR A 484 -12.35 -3.32 9.61
CA TYR A 484 -11.99 -4.70 9.98
C TYR A 484 -12.78 -5.18 11.19
N TYR A 485 -12.77 -4.39 12.28
CA TYR A 485 -13.51 -4.75 13.49
C TYR A 485 -15.04 -4.82 13.27
N LEU A 486 -15.58 -3.92 12.45
CA LEU A 486 -16.99 -3.97 12.04
C LEU A 486 -17.32 -5.24 11.25
N ALA A 487 -16.45 -5.65 10.32
CA ALA A 487 -16.63 -6.87 9.56
C ALA A 487 -16.71 -8.09 10.49
N GLY A 488 -15.90 -8.15 11.54
CA GLY A 488 -15.95 -9.20 12.56
C GLY A 488 -17.21 -9.21 13.43
N ILE A 489 -17.80 -8.04 13.70
CA ILE A 489 -19.11 -7.96 14.38
C ILE A 489 -20.21 -8.48 13.45
N LEU A 490 -20.21 -8.03 12.19
CA LEU A 490 -21.23 -8.39 11.20
C LEU A 490 -21.17 -9.86 10.79
N ALA A 491 -19.99 -10.48 10.80
CA ALA A 491 -19.82 -11.91 10.52
C ALA A 491 -20.51 -12.81 11.56
N LYS A 492 -20.83 -12.29 12.75
CA LYS A 492 -21.50 -13.01 13.84
C LYS A 492 -23.01 -12.82 13.87
N ARG A 493 -23.57 -12.00 12.97
CA ARG A 493 -24.98 -11.59 12.96
C ARG A 493 -25.75 -12.25 11.82
#